data_AF-A0A7C3H990-F1
#
_entry.id   AF-A0A7C3H990-F1
#
_cell.length_a   1.000
_cell.length_b   1.000
_cell.length_c   1.000
_cell.angle_alpha   90.00
_cell.angle_beta   90.00
_cell.angle_gamma   90.00
#
_symmetry.space_group_name_H-M   'P 1'
#
loop_
_entity.id
_entity.type
_entity.pdbx_description
1 polymer ?
#
loop_
_entity_poly.entity_id
_entity_poly.type
_entity_poly.pdbx_seq_one_letter_code
_entity_poly.pdbx_strand_id
1 'polypeptide(L)'
;MRASLPILLFAVLAGGWLLWVSREPAPPDSGSRAQPVAQPDRAPLPIRDALFEEAKTLRPETAERIRKELQAGARDPRRRAVLMAWLWHQGGPGAVLERTEHLLWFIRNEPAPGFLDWPPAWFGEGELDPGRMEEILKAWRDAVRGRPYDPRVAWVAAKWFQRHDERYAAEFLQASLRAQPDFAPAADALAEWCVRQIARAGASAGEARRLLETTLNPEIQKRAARRFHLLAESEENDPARRRAWRKEAVQCFTRAREIQPHLREDDVFGAADRGMEAPGQAPYSSPELHAILNAGRLRLKRLSVDAFPELPPAIAATLRQMGCTIPQADELPAWPRPNNVIRGRFYDAERESWAVLCSVQDTVRLLVFRDASDTKPETLQGGLESNWMQTTGPDSAGFSWAITVADEAKIRLYHTQYGGPPLPPLDHDGIDSHFLEKASVVLYHHRGKWLRLQGAD
;
A
#
# COMPACT_ATOMS: atom_id res chain seq x y z
N MET A 1 7.91 -15.46 -66.46
CA MET A 1 9.26 -14.90 -66.19
C MET A 1 9.12 -13.99 -64.97
N ARG A 2 9.29 -14.53 -63.75
CA ARG A 2 10.52 -14.48 -62.91
C ARG A 2 10.90 -13.04 -62.53
N ALA A 3 10.53 -12.56 -61.32
CA ALA A 3 11.32 -12.51 -60.06
C ALA A 3 12.37 -11.36 -60.09
N SER A 4 12.66 -10.54 -59.06
CA SER A 4 13.01 -10.87 -57.66
C SER A 4 13.21 -9.59 -56.80
N LEU A 5 13.06 -9.70 -55.46
CA LEU A 5 13.78 -8.98 -54.37
C LEU A 5 15.29 -9.43 -54.31
N PRO A 6 16.21 -9.12 -53.33
CA PRO A 6 16.27 -8.27 -52.09
C PRO A 6 17.70 -7.58 -51.84
N ILE A 7 18.04 -7.22 -50.57
CA ILE A 7 19.39 -7.15 -49.88
C ILE A 7 20.00 -5.72 -49.73
N LEU A 8 20.15 -5.08 -48.54
CA LEU A 8 20.86 -5.32 -47.24
C LEU A 8 22.21 -4.53 -47.11
N LEU A 9 22.26 -3.61 -46.14
CA LEU A 9 23.26 -3.39 -45.06
C LEU A 9 24.79 -3.56 -45.30
N PHE A 10 25.60 -2.51 -45.02
CA PHE A 10 27.02 -2.48 -44.57
C PHE A 10 27.37 -1.00 -44.19
N ALA A 11 28.17 -0.58 -43.20
CA ALA A 11 29.05 -1.22 -42.23
C ALA A 11 29.41 -0.24 -41.08
N VAL A 12 29.85 -0.79 -39.94
CA VAL A 12 30.39 -0.15 -38.73
C VAL A 12 31.94 -0.26 -38.75
N LEU A 13 32.64 0.62 -38.01
CA LEU A 13 34.02 0.49 -37.46
C LEU A 13 35.23 0.90 -38.33
N ALA A 14 35.77 2.10 -38.08
CA ALA A 14 37.20 2.41 -38.19
C ALA A 14 37.53 3.65 -37.35
N GLY A 15 38.43 3.55 -36.37
CA GLY A 15 38.88 4.73 -35.63
C GLY A 15 39.63 4.52 -34.32
N GLY A 16 40.24 3.34 -34.11
CA GLY A 16 41.23 3.14 -33.05
C GLY A 16 42.47 2.56 -33.67
N TRP A 17 43.50 3.38 -33.89
CA TRP A 17 44.93 3.05 -34.07
C TRP A 17 45.65 4.28 -34.63
N LEU A 18 46.05 5.18 -33.73
CA LEU A 18 47.16 6.14 -33.95
C LEU A 18 47.61 6.63 -32.57
N LEU A 19 48.13 5.68 -31.79
CA LEU A 19 49.14 5.97 -30.78
C LEU A 19 50.50 5.89 -31.47
N TRP A 20 51.47 6.60 -30.90
CA TRP A 20 52.91 6.44 -31.12
C TRP A 20 53.51 7.12 -32.36
N VAL A 21 54.00 8.35 -32.16
CA VAL A 21 55.40 8.79 -32.35
C VAL A 21 55.37 10.32 -32.35
N SER A 22 55.85 10.94 -31.27
CA SER A 22 56.51 12.25 -31.19
C SER A 22 56.62 12.66 -29.71
N ARG A 23 57.66 12.16 -29.04
CA ARG A 23 58.16 12.71 -27.78
C ARG A 23 59.46 13.44 -28.11
N GLU A 24 59.60 14.67 -27.63
CA GLU A 24 60.84 15.26 -27.09
C GLU A 24 60.51 16.56 -26.31
N PRO A 25 61.38 17.06 -25.42
CA PRO A 25 61.10 17.14 -23.98
C PRO A 25 60.81 18.56 -23.43
N ALA A 26 60.30 18.60 -22.19
CA ALA A 26 59.87 19.81 -21.48
C ALA A 26 61.04 20.63 -20.87
N PRO A 27 60.91 21.97 -20.80
CA PRO A 27 61.76 22.83 -19.98
C PRO A 27 61.33 22.84 -18.49
N PRO A 28 62.22 23.22 -17.55
CA PRO A 28 62.05 22.99 -16.11
C PRO A 28 61.08 23.96 -15.41
N ASP A 29 60.45 23.41 -14.36
CA ASP A 29 59.45 24.02 -13.49
C ASP A 29 59.85 25.37 -12.89
N SER A 30 58.96 26.35 -13.01
CA SER A 30 58.92 27.52 -12.13
C SER A 30 57.68 27.42 -11.23
N GLY A 31 57.91 27.58 -9.93
CA GLY A 31 57.07 27.03 -8.86
C GLY A 31 55.60 27.43 -8.89
N SER A 32 54.74 26.43 -8.73
CA SER A 32 53.34 26.62 -8.36
C SER A 32 53.14 26.22 -6.89
N ARG A 33 52.71 27.21 -6.13
CA ARG A 33 52.39 27.17 -4.70
C ARG A 33 51.23 26.17 -4.50
N ALA A 34 51.44 25.13 -3.70
CA ALA A 34 50.41 24.13 -3.41
C ALA A 34 49.15 24.81 -2.84
N GLN A 35 48.04 24.73 -3.58
CA GLN A 35 46.72 25.07 -3.08
C GLN A 35 46.31 24.04 -2.00
N PRO A 36 45.66 24.47 -0.91
CA PRO A 36 45.11 23.53 0.06
C PRO A 36 44.07 22.64 -0.64
N VAL A 37 44.28 21.33 -0.56
CA VAL A 37 43.33 20.33 -1.03
C VAL A 37 42.00 20.54 -0.30
N ALA A 38 40.96 20.95 -1.03
CA ALA A 38 39.61 21.05 -0.51
C ALA A 38 39.19 19.67 0.02
N GLN A 39 38.80 19.60 1.29
CA GLN A 39 38.20 18.38 1.84
C GLN A 39 36.91 18.07 1.05
N PRO A 40 36.66 16.80 0.70
CA PRO A 40 35.44 16.44 0.00
C PRO A 40 34.22 16.78 0.87
N ASP A 41 33.26 17.52 0.29
CA ASP A 41 31.97 17.83 0.90
C ASP A 41 31.33 16.53 1.42
N ARG A 42 31.22 16.40 2.75
CA ARG A 42 30.49 15.28 3.35
C ARG A 42 29.02 15.43 3.01
N ALA A 43 28.42 14.37 2.48
CA ALA A 43 26.98 14.32 2.25
C ALA A 43 26.23 14.69 3.54
N PRO A 44 25.14 15.49 3.45
CA PRO A 44 24.39 15.91 4.63
C PRO A 44 23.84 14.69 5.38
N LEU A 45 23.99 14.69 6.70
CA LEU A 45 23.50 13.62 7.56
C LEU A 45 21.98 13.46 7.47
N PRO A 46 21.44 12.24 7.62
CA PRO A 46 20.01 12.04 7.85
C PRO A 46 19.51 12.92 9.00
N ILE A 47 18.27 13.41 8.89
CA ILE A 47 17.72 14.40 9.84
C ILE A 47 17.85 13.97 11.31
N ARG A 48 17.65 12.67 11.62
CA ARG A 48 17.78 12.14 12.98
C ARG A 48 19.21 12.25 13.51
N ASP A 49 20.18 11.92 12.68
CA ASP A 49 21.59 11.94 13.04
C ASP A 49 22.06 13.39 13.23
N ALA A 50 21.62 14.29 12.35
CA ALA A 50 21.87 15.72 12.50
C ALA A 50 21.27 16.29 13.81
N LEU A 51 20.05 15.90 14.16
CA LEU A 51 19.42 16.30 15.43
C LEU A 51 20.17 15.74 16.64
N PHE A 52 20.62 14.48 16.59
CA PHE A 52 21.39 13.88 17.67
C PHE A 52 22.73 14.57 17.89
N GLU A 53 23.49 14.79 16.82
CA GLU A 53 24.82 15.40 16.92
C GLU A 53 24.75 16.86 17.40
N GLU A 54 23.74 17.61 16.97
CA GLU A 54 23.49 18.95 17.52
C GLU A 54 23.12 18.88 19.02
N ALA A 55 22.25 17.95 19.42
CA ALA A 55 21.85 17.81 20.81
C ALA A 55 23.00 17.43 21.74
N LYS A 56 23.91 16.54 21.31
CA LYS A 56 25.09 16.13 22.09
C LYS A 56 26.07 17.27 22.34
N THR A 57 26.20 18.17 21.38
CA THR A 57 27.13 19.31 21.43
C THR A 57 26.47 20.59 21.97
N LEU A 58 25.18 20.53 22.32
CA LEU A 58 24.41 21.67 22.77
C LEU A 58 24.82 22.10 24.19
N ARG A 59 25.38 23.30 24.30
CA ARG A 59 25.72 23.91 25.58
C ARG A 59 24.46 24.28 26.38
N PRO A 60 24.48 24.20 27.73
CA PRO A 60 23.34 24.54 28.58
C PRO A 60 22.76 25.93 28.33
N GLU A 61 23.61 26.94 28.06
CA GLU A 61 23.16 28.32 27.81
C GLU A 61 22.39 28.42 26.49
N THR A 62 22.81 27.64 25.48
CA THR A 62 22.09 27.54 24.21
C THR A 62 20.76 26.82 24.40
N ALA A 63 20.72 25.74 25.18
CA ALA A 63 19.48 25.03 25.49
C ALA A 63 18.48 25.94 26.20
N GLU A 64 18.94 26.75 27.16
CA GLU A 64 18.10 27.74 27.85
C GLU A 64 17.60 28.85 26.92
N ARG A 65 18.42 29.30 25.97
CA ARG A 65 17.98 30.24 24.94
C ARG A 65 16.86 29.63 24.07
N ILE A 66 17.05 28.40 23.60
CA ILE A 66 16.02 27.69 22.82
C ILE A 66 14.73 27.55 23.64
N ARG A 67 14.84 27.19 24.92
CA ARG A 67 13.70 27.11 25.83
C ARG A 67 12.92 28.43 25.91
N LYS A 68 13.62 29.55 26.11
CA LYS A 68 13.02 30.90 26.15
C LYS A 68 12.35 31.28 24.83
N GLU A 69 12.98 30.98 23.70
CA GLU A 69 12.40 31.20 22.37
C GLU A 69 11.09 30.42 22.18
N LEU A 70 11.08 29.13 22.55
CA LEU A 70 9.90 28.29 22.45
C LEU A 70 8.78 28.71 23.42
N GLN A 71 9.13 29.18 24.63
CA GLN A 71 8.17 29.75 25.60
C GLN A 71 7.57 31.09 25.11
N ALA A 72 8.34 31.89 24.37
CA ALA A 72 7.88 33.12 23.73
C ALA A 72 6.98 32.87 22.49
N GLY A 73 6.69 31.61 22.16
CA GLY A 73 5.78 31.23 21.08
C GLY A 73 6.46 30.87 19.76
N ALA A 74 7.79 30.73 19.72
CA ALA A 74 8.48 30.27 18.52
C ALA A 74 7.96 28.88 18.08
N ARG A 75 7.52 28.80 16.82
CA ARG A 75 7.08 27.55 16.18
C ARG A 75 8.22 26.97 15.35
N ASP A 76 9.29 26.56 16.01
CA ASP A 76 10.44 25.89 15.38
C ASP A 76 10.50 24.42 15.79
N PRO A 77 9.98 23.51 14.94
CA PRO A 77 9.95 22.07 15.23
C PRO A 77 11.34 21.47 15.36
N ARG A 78 12.30 21.97 14.58
CA ARG A 78 13.68 21.47 14.59
C ARG A 78 14.35 21.82 15.92
N ARG A 79 14.24 23.08 16.36
CA ARG A 79 14.77 23.52 17.66
C ARG A 79 14.13 22.77 18.82
N ARG A 80 12.82 22.54 18.75
CA ARG A 80 12.11 21.73 19.75
C ARG A 80 12.60 20.29 19.77
N ALA A 81 12.87 19.67 18.61
CA ALA A 81 13.40 18.31 18.52
C ALA A 81 14.83 18.22 19.09
N VAL A 82 15.68 19.21 18.81
CA VAL A 82 17.03 19.32 19.41
C VAL A 82 16.94 19.44 20.93
N LEU A 83 16.06 20.30 21.45
CA LEU A 83 15.87 20.45 22.90
C LEU A 83 15.37 19.15 23.55
N MET A 84 14.40 18.46 22.92
CA MET A 84 13.90 17.17 23.39
C MET A 84 15.01 16.09 23.44
N ALA A 85 15.90 16.05 22.44
CA ALA A 85 17.06 15.17 22.42
C ALA A 85 18.13 15.56 23.46
N TRP A 86 18.35 16.85 23.69
CA TRP A 86 19.24 17.31 24.75
C TRP A 86 18.73 16.91 26.14
N LEU A 87 17.43 17.12 26.41
CA LEU A 87 16.78 16.71 27.66
C LEU A 87 16.86 15.19 27.88
N TRP A 88 16.79 14.40 26.82
CA TRP A 88 17.00 12.94 26.90
C TRP A 88 18.37 12.59 27.49
N HIS A 89 19.42 13.29 27.05
CA HIS A 89 20.78 13.08 27.55
C HIS A 89 20.98 13.55 28.99
N GLN A 90 20.26 14.59 29.43
CA GLN A 90 20.31 15.06 30.82
C GLN A 90 19.65 14.07 31.78
N GLY A 91 18.50 13.50 31.39
CA GLY A 91 17.72 12.60 32.24
C GLY A 91 17.11 13.29 33.47
N GLY A 92 16.51 12.49 34.35
CA GLY A 92 15.91 12.95 35.60
C GLY A 92 14.47 13.50 35.47
N PRO A 93 13.74 13.66 36.59
CA PRO A 93 12.29 13.90 36.57
C PRO A 93 11.89 15.20 35.86
N GLY A 94 12.67 16.28 36.03
CA GLY A 94 12.40 17.56 35.35
C GLY A 94 12.55 17.47 33.83
N ALA A 95 13.56 16.73 33.35
CA ALA A 95 13.77 16.53 31.91
C ALA A 95 12.69 15.64 31.30
N VAL A 96 12.21 14.63 32.03
CA VAL A 96 11.08 13.78 31.62
C VAL A 96 9.80 14.61 31.47
N LEU A 97 9.50 15.46 32.45
CA LEU A 97 8.33 16.34 32.39
C LEU A 97 8.39 17.28 31.18
N GLU A 98 9.51 17.97 30.99
CA GLU A 98 9.67 18.92 29.88
C GLU A 98 9.63 18.21 28.51
N ARG A 99 10.26 17.03 28.39
CA ARG A 99 10.16 16.21 27.17
C ARG A 99 8.73 15.79 26.87
N THR A 100 7.95 15.44 27.88
CA THR A 100 6.54 15.05 27.71
C THR A 100 5.74 16.20 27.09
N GLU A 101 5.96 17.44 27.54
CA GLU A 101 5.33 18.63 26.96
C GLU A 101 5.77 18.87 25.51
N HIS A 102 7.04 18.62 25.17
CA HIS A 102 7.50 18.69 23.79
C HIS A 102 6.88 17.61 22.90
N LEU A 103 6.79 16.36 23.38
CA LEU A 103 6.10 15.28 22.67
C LEU A 103 4.63 15.64 22.40
N LEU A 104 3.90 16.08 23.42
CA LEU A 104 2.50 16.49 23.27
C LEU A 104 2.34 17.64 22.29
N TRP A 105 3.26 18.61 22.31
CA TRP A 105 3.27 19.68 21.31
C TRP A 105 3.43 19.12 19.90
N PHE A 106 4.36 18.19 19.67
CA PHE A 106 4.52 17.57 18.37
C PHE A 106 3.26 16.83 17.94
N ILE A 107 2.71 15.94 18.78
CA ILE A 107 1.48 15.22 18.44
C ILE A 107 0.34 16.17 18.02
N ARG A 108 0.20 17.31 18.71
CA ARG A 108 -0.87 18.28 18.43
C ARG A 108 -0.65 19.13 17.18
N ASN A 109 0.60 19.43 16.82
CA ASN A 109 0.92 20.39 15.76
C ASN A 109 1.56 19.73 14.53
N GLU A 110 2.47 18.79 14.77
CA GLU A 110 3.25 18.04 13.79
C GLU A 110 3.32 16.56 14.20
N PRO A 111 2.26 15.77 13.99
CA PRO A 111 2.17 14.38 14.45
C PRO A 111 2.90 13.35 13.57
N ALA A 112 3.36 13.71 12.37
CA ALA A 112 4.05 12.79 11.46
C ALA A 112 5.50 13.14 11.07
N PRO A 113 6.29 13.88 11.87
CA PRO A 113 7.69 14.11 11.54
C PRO A 113 8.44 12.80 11.70
N GLY A 114 9.46 12.61 10.86
CA GLY A 114 10.22 11.37 10.81
C GLY A 114 11.06 11.06 12.05
N PHE A 115 10.83 11.70 13.21
CA PHE A 115 11.63 11.54 14.44
C PHE A 115 10.79 11.30 15.71
N LEU A 116 9.46 11.14 15.66
CA LEU A 116 8.68 10.82 16.87
C LEU A 116 8.72 9.32 17.24
N ASP A 117 9.23 8.48 16.36
CA ASP A 117 9.52 7.06 16.59
C ASP A 117 11.01 6.81 16.91
N TRP A 118 11.62 7.71 17.68
CA TRP A 118 13.06 7.78 17.93
C TRP A 118 13.34 7.88 19.45
N PRO A 119 14.52 7.44 19.99
CA PRO A 119 14.75 7.34 21.43
C PRO A 119 14.45 8.60 22.27
N PRO A 120 14.75 9.83 21.80
CA PRO A 120 14.34 11.06 22.48
C PRO A 120 12.83 11.27 22.67
N ALA A 121 11.99 10.52 21.96
CA ALA A 121 10.54 10.56 22.13
C ALA A 121 10.02 9.38 23.00
N TRP A 122 10.88 8.45 23.40
CA TRP A 122 10.51 7.26 24.19
C TRP A 122 10.83 7.45 25.66
N PHE A 123 9.96 6.93 26.51
CA PHE A 123 10.06 6.96 27.95
C PHE A 123 10.30 5.57 28.53
N GLY A 124 11.17 5.48 29.54
CA GLY A 124 11.41 4.27 30.31
C GLY A 124 10.20 3.85 31.13
N GLU A 125 10.26 2.63 31.67
CA GLU A 125 9.25 2.13 32.59
C GLU A 125 9.17 3.01 33.84
N GLY A 126 7.97 3.46 34.19
CA GLY A 126 7.72 4.35 35.34
C GLY A 126 8.04 5.83 35.13
N GLU A 127 8.59 6.25 33.98
CA GLU A 127 8.83 7.68 33.69
C GLU A 127 7.54 8.46 33.40
N LEU A 128 6.52 7.79 32.87
CA LEU A 128 5.19 8.36 32.63
C LEU A 128 4.19 7.77 33.62
N ASP A 129 3.52 8.65 34.37
CA ASP A 129 2.36 8.23 35.16
C ASP A 129 1.16 7.89 34.27
N PRO A 130 0.17 7.11 34.77
CA PRO A 130 -0.99 6.71 33.98
C PRO A 130 -1.79 7.86 33.38
N GLY A 131 -1.89 9.00 34.07
CA GLY A 131 -2.60 10.17 33.58
C GLY A 131 -1.91 10.82 32.38
N ARG A 132 -0.58 10.90 32.41
CA ARG A 132 0.21 11.36 31.26
C ARG A 132 0.17 10.40 30.08
N MET A 133 0.16 9.10 30.32
CA MET A 133 -0.03 8.12 29.26
C MET A 133 -1.40 8.27 28.58
N GLU A 134 -2.47 8.49 29.36
CA GLU A 134 -3.81 8.74 28.82
C GLU A 134 -3.89 10.05 28.02
N GLU A 135 -3.22 11.11 28.47
CA GLU A 135 -3.12 12.37 27.74
C GLU A 135 -2.43 12.19 26.37
N ILE A 136 -1.33 11.44 26.31
CA ILE A 136 -0.60 11.12 25.08
C ILE A 136 -1.49 10.30 24.13
N LEU A 137 -2.17 9.27 24.65
CA LEU A 137 -3.09 8.45 23.87
C LEU A 137 -4.22 9.30 23.26
N LYS A 138 -4.83 10.18 24.07
CA LYS A 138 -5.86 11.09 23.60
C LYS A 138 -5.32 12.02 22.51
N ALA A 139 -4.13 12.60 22.71
CA ALA A 139 -3.50 13.46 21.72
C ALA A 139 -3.27 12.74 20.38
N TRP A 140 -2.80 11.49 20.40
CA TRP A 140 -2.62 10.71 19.18
C TRP A 140 -3.95 10.41 18.47
N ARG A 141 -4.99 10.03 19.22
CA ARG A 141 -6.33 9.82 18.65
C ARG A 141 -6.89 11.11 18.04
N ASP A 142 -6.69 12.25 18.68
CA ASP A 142 -7.09 13.57 18.17
C ASP A 142 -6.32 13.91 16.88
N ALA A 143 -5.01 13.66 16.84
CA ALA A 143 -4.17 13.89 15.66
C ALA A 143 -4.58 13.03 14.46
N VAL A 144 -4.87 11.74 14.68
CA VAL A 144 -5.37 10.82 13.64
C VAL A 144 -6.72 11.31 13.10
N ARG A 145 -7.64 11.70 13.98
CA ARG A 145 -8.96 12.24 13.56
C ARG A 145 -8.83 13.55 12.79
N GLY A 146 -7.85 14.39 13.13
CA GLY A 146 -7.58 15.64 12.43
C GLY A 146 -6.96 15.49 11.04
N ARG A 147 -6.41 14.31 10.71
CA ARG A 147 -5.73 14.03 9.43
C ARG A 147 -6.17 12.68 8.85
N PRO A 148 -7.45 12.51 8.50
CA PRO A 148 -8.03 11.19 8.17
C PRO A 148 -7.48 10.57 6.87
N TYR A 149 -6.80 11.35 6.02
CA TYR A 149 -6.23 10.89 4.74
C TYR A 149 -4.72 10.63 4.80
N ASP A 150 -4.06 10.94 5.92
CA ASP A 150 -2.61 10.77 6.09
C ASP A 150 -2.31 9.53 6.95
N PRO A 151 -1.93 8.39 6.33
CA PRO A 151 -1.68 7.16 7.09
C PRO A 151 -0.45 7.28 7.99
N ARG A 152 0.45 8.25 7.74
CA ARG A 152 1.71 8.41 8.47
C ARG A 152 1.48 8.81 9.92
N VAL A 153 0.42 9.56 10.19
CA VAL A 153 0.08 10.01 11.55
C VAL A 153 -0.19 8.81 12.47
N ALA A 154 -1.11 7.94 12.04
CA ALA A 154 -1.42 6.73 12.78
C ALA A 154 -0.26 5.72 12.77
N TRP A 155 0.53 5.66 11.69
CA TRP A 155 1.73 4.83 11.64
C TRP A 155 2.79 5.24 12.69
N VAL A 156 3.05 6.54 12.83
CA VAL A 156 3.99 7.05 13.84
C VAL A 156 3.47 6.77 15.24
N ALA A 157 2.18 6.99 15.49
CA ALA A 157 1.54 6.62 16.75
C ALA A 157 1.71 5.13 17.06
N ALA A 158 1.48 4.24 16.08
CA ALA A 158 1.67 2.81 16.24
C ALA A 158 3.11 2.45 16.63
N LYS A 159 4.11 3.01 15.95
CA LYS A 159 5.53 2.80 16.28
C LYS A 159 5.89 3.28 17.69
N TRP A 160 5.30 4.38 18.13
CA TRP A 160 5.46 4.86 19.50
C TRP A 160 4.89 3.84 20.49
N PHE A 161 3.63 3.43 20.30
CA PHE A 161 2.96 2.46 21.18
C PHE A 161 3.54 1.05 21.15
N GLN A 162 4.20 0.62 20.07
CA GLN A 162 4.93 -0.66 20.04
C GLN A 162 5.94 -0.81 21.18
N ARG A 163 6.45 0.31 21.73
CA ARG A 163 7.41 0.32 22.84
C ARG A 163 6.78 0.55 24.21
N HIS A 164 5.57 1.10 24.25
CA HIS A 164 4.93 1.55 25.49
C HIS A 164 3.73 0.68 25.87
N ASP A 165 2.84 0.39 24.92
CA ASP A 165 1.70 -0.49 25.12
C ASP A 165 1.25 -1.04 23.76
N GLU A 166 1.62 -2.30 23.51
CA GLU A 166 1.42 -2.98 22.23
C GLU A 166 -0.07 -3.09 21.85
N ARG A 167 -1.00 -3.00 22.82
CA ARG A 167 -2.45 -3.05 22.56
C ARG A 167 -2.89 -1.88 21.67
N TYR A 168 -2.37 -0.68 21.93
CA TYR A 168 -2.68 0.49 21.13
C TYR A 168 -1.94 0.50 19.78
N ALA A 169 -0.81 -0.21 19.67
CA ALA A 169 -0.11 -0.31 18.38
C ALA A 169 -1.02 -0.91 17.29
N ALA A 170 -1.73 -2.00 17.59
CA ALA A 170 -2.65 -2.63 16.64
C ALA A 170 -3.83 -1.70 16.26
N GLU A 171 -4.37 -0.93 17.21
CA GLU A 171 -5.42 0.07 16.96
C GLU A 171 -4.95 1.12 15.95
N PHE A 172 -3.75 1.67 16.14
CA PHE A 172 -3.19 2.70 15.28
C PHE A 172 -2.74 2.16 13.91
N LEU A 173 -2.26 0.92 13.83
CA LEU A 173 -1.98 0.28 12.54
C LEU A 173 -3.26 0.12 11.71
N GLN A 174 -4.37 -0.31 12.33
CA GLN A 174 -5.67 -0.35 11.67
C GLN A 174 -6.15 1.04 11.26
N ALA A 175 -5.92 2.07 12.09
CA ALA A 175 -6.25 3.45 11.73
C ALA A 175 -5.43 3.96 10.52
N SER A 176 -4.16 3.59 10.44
CA SER A 176 -3.30 3.90 9.29
C SER A 176 -3.84 3.27 8.01
N LEU A 177 -4.27 2.00 8.08
CA LEU A 177 -4.86 1.30 6.93
C LEU A 177 -6.26 1.78 6.57
N ARG A 178 -7.05 2.32 7.51
CA ARG A 178 -8.30 3.01 7.18
C ARG A 178 -8.05 4.30 6.38
N ALA A 179 -6.97 5.03 6.68
CA ALA A 179 -6.57 6.21 5.92
C ALA A 179 -6.07 5.83 4.52
N GLN A 180 -5.23 4.80 4.43
CA GLN A 180 -4.68 4.28 3.18
C GLN A 180 -4.52 2.75 3.24
N PRO A 181 -5.44 1.96 2.64
CA PRO A 181 -5.47 0.50 2.75
C PRO A 181 -4.25 -0.23 2.18
N ASP A 182 -3.56 0.39 1.22
CA ASP A 182 -2.34 -0.13 0.59
C ASP A 182 -1.05 0.40 1.23
N PHE A 183 -1.13 1.10 2.37
CA PHE A 183 0.04 1.66 3.05
C PHE A 183 0.93 0.54 3.61
N ALA A 184 1.91 0.14 2.80
CA ALA A 184 2.74 -1.03 3.02
C ALA A 184 3.40 -1.10 4.42
N PRO A 185 3.93 0.00 5.01
CA PRO A 185 4.51 -0.06 6.35
C PRO A 185 3.53 -0.51 7.43
N ALA A 186 2.28 -0.02 7.40
CA ALA A 186 1.27 -0.40 8.38
C ALA A 186 0.74 -1.82 8.13
N ALA A 187 0.56 -2.21 6.86
CA ALA A 187 0.13 -3.56 6.51
C ALA A 187 1.15 -4.62 6.96
N ASP A 188 2.44 -4.34 6.77
CA ASP A 188 3.51 -5.24 7.22
C ASP A 188 3.63 -5.32 8.73
N ALA A 189 3.60 -4.18 9.42
CA ALA A 189 3.64 -4.17 10.88
C ALA A 189 2.41 -4.83 11.52
N LEU A 190 1.21 -4.70 10.91
CA LEU A 190 0.00 -5.34 11.42
C LEU A 190 0.03 -6.85 11.19
N ALA A 191 0.51 -7.29 10.02
CA ALA A 191 0.75 -8.71 9.75
C ALA A 191 1.79 -9.29 10.71
N GLU A 192 2.90 -8.58 10.96
CA GLU A 192 3.91 -8.96 11.95
C GLU A 192 3.32 -9.09 13.35
N TRP A 193 2.55 -8.10 13.78
CA TRP A 193 1.88 -8.13 15.08
C TRP A 193 0.98 -9.36 15.19
N CYS A 194 0.16 -9.65 14.18
CA CYS A 194 -0.73 -10.81 14.19
C CYS A 194 0.07 -12.12 14.28
N VAL A 195 1.08 -12.28 13.44
CA VAL A 195 1.94 -13.47 13.40
C VAL A 195 2.67 -13.66 14.73
N ARG A 196 3.21 -12.59 15.32
CA ARG A 196 3.89 -12.65 16.62
C ARG A 196 2.93 -13.08 17.74
N GLN A 197 1.74 -12.47 17.81
CA GLN A 197 0.74 -12.81 18.82
C GLN A 197 0.28 -14.26 18.67
N ILE A 198 0.08 -14.74 17.45
CA ILE A 198 -0.33 -16.13 17.19
C ILE A 198 0.80 -17.13 17.48
N ALA A 199 2.00 -16.88 16.96
CA ALA A 199 3.12 -17.81 17.04
C ALA A 199 3.65 -17.98 18.46
N ARG A 200 3.56 -16.94 19.30
CA ARG A 200 3.99 -16.97 20.71
C ARG A 200 2.86 -17.29 21.69
N ALA A 201 1.64 -17.53 21.20
CA ALA A 201 0.44 -17.59 22.04
C ALA A 201 0.33 -16.39 23.00
N GLY A 202 0.58 -15.19 22.47
CA GLY A 202 0.54 -13.94 23.22
C GLY A 202 -0.86 -13.59 23.74
N ALA A 203 -0.94 -12.61 24.63
CA ALA A 203 -2.20 -12.19 25.26
C ALA A 203 -3.29 -11.78 24.25
N SER A 204 -2.89 -11.31 23.06
CA SER A 204 -3.79 -10.91 21.97
C SER A 204 -3.91 -11.95 20.85
N ALA A 205 -3.49 -13.21 21.05
CA ALA A 205 -3.53 -14.25 20.01
C ALA A 205 -4.94 -14.44 19.42
N GLY A 206 -5.98 -14.44 20.27
CA GLY A 206 -7.36 -14.57 19.81
C GLY A 206 -7.84 -13.38 18.98
N GLU A 207 -7.39 -12.17 19.32
CA GLU A 207 -7.69 -10.95 18.55
C GLU A 207 -6.97 -10.95 17.21
N ALA A 208 -5.68 -11.31 17.19
CA ALA A 208 -4.90 -11.46 15.97
C ALA A 208 -5.52 -12.48 15.00
N ARG A 209 -5.99 -13.62 15.51
CA ARG A 209 -6.70 -14.63 14.69
C ARG A 209 -7.97 -14.06 14.10
N ARG A 210 -8.81 -13.43 14.91
CA ARG A 210 -10.05 -12.78 14.43
C ARG A 210 -9.74 -11.74 13.36
N LEU A 211 -8.71 -10.91 13.54
CA LEU A 211 -8.31 -9.92 12.54
C LEU A 211 -7.96 -10.57 11.20
N LEU A 212 -7.12 -11.61 11.20
CA LEU A 212 -6.77 -12.35 9.98
C LEU A 212 -7.95 -13.16 9.40
N GLU A 213 -8.93 -13.53 10.22
CA GLU A 213 -10.15 -14.22 9.76
C GLU A 213 -11.14 -13.27 9.09
N THR A 214 -11.26 -12.03 9.59
CA THR A 214 -12.29 -11.08 9.13
C THR A 214 -11.78 -10.02 8.16
N THR A 215 -10.47 -9.79 8.08
CA THR A 215 -9.92 -8.77 7.19
C THR A 215 -10.06 -9.18 5.73
N LEU A 216 -10.64 -8.28 4.92
CA LEU A 216 -10.69 -8.42 3.46
C LEU A 216 -9.49 -7.77 2.76
N ASN A 217 -8.57 -7.14 3.50
CA ASN A 217 -7.39 -6.52 2.91
C ASN A 217 -6.36 -7.60 2.49
N PRO A 218 -6.16 -7.83 1.18
CA PRO A 218 -5.26 -8.88 0.70
C PRO A 218 -3.80 -8.60 1.03
N GLU A 219 -3.41 -7.33 1.25
CA GLU A 219 -2.04 -6.95 1.59
C GLU A 219 -1.63 -7.44 2.98
N ILE A 220 -2.56 -7.45 3.94
CA ILE A 220 -2.33 -8.02 5.27
C ILE A 220 -2.21 -9.54 5.16
N GLN A 221 -3.12 -10.18 4.43
CA GLN A 221 -3.15 -11.64 4.24
C GLN A 221 -1.85 -12.16 3.60
N LYS A 222 -1.40 -11.53 2.52
CA LYS A 222 -0.14 -11.89 1.83
C LYS A 222 1.07 -11.78 2.76
N ARG A 223 1.19 -10.67 3.49
CA ARG A 223 2.32 -10.44 4.41
C ARG A 223 2.30 -11.40 5.59
N ALA A 224 1.12 -11.70 6.13
CA ALA A 224 0.97 -12.70 7.19
C ALA A 224 1.32 -14.10 6.69
N ALA A 225 0.84 -14.48 5.50
CA ALA A 225 1.17 -15.75 4.85
C ALA A 225 2.68 -15.94 4.71
N ARG A 226 3.36 -14.93 4.15
CA ARG A 226 4.82 -14.94 3.98
C ARG A 226 5.55 -15.09 5.31
N ARG A 227 5.13 -14.35 6.34
CA ARG A 227 5.77 -14.39 7.67
C ARG A 227 5.57 -15.73 8.38
N PHE A 228 4.38 -16.32 8.33
CA PHE A 228 4.16 -17.68 8.83
C PHE A 228 4.97 -18.73 8.07
N HIS A 229 5.10 -18.58 6.74
CA HIS A 229 5.94 -19.45 5.93
C HIS A 229 7.40 -19.37 6.36
N LEU A 230 7.95 -18.16 6.50
CA LEU A 230 9.33 -17.96 6.96
C LEU A 230 9.57 -18.54 8.36
N LEU A 231 8.63 -18.36 9.30
CA LEU A 231 8.70 -18.99 10.61
C LEU A 231 8.76 -20.52 10.51
N ALA A 232 7.91 -21.11 9.67
CA ALA A 232 7.91 -22.55 9.46
C ALA A 232 9.22 -23.07 8.85
N GLU A 233 9.78 -22.37 7.86
CA GLU A 233 11.05 -22.76 7.25
C GLU A 233 12.23 -22.61 8.22
N SER A 234 12.17 -21.67 9.17
CA SER A 234 13.18 -21.50 10.22
C SER A 234 13.02 -22.44 11.43
N GLU A 235 11.88 -23.14 11.56
CA GLU A 235 11.63 -24.02 12.71
C GLU A 235 12.24 -25.39 12.48
N GLU A 236 13.41 -25.65 13.05
CA GLU A 236 14.15 -26.90 12.88
C GLU A 236 13.74 -28.00 13.87
N ASN A 237 13.32 -27.62 15.08
CA ASN A 237 13.30 -28.51 16.24
C ASN A 237 11.91 -29.03 16.61
N ASP A 238 10.85 -28.34 16.21
CA ASP A 238 9.47 -28.70 16.53
C ASP A 238 8.63 -28.96 15.25
N PRO A 239 8.54 -30.22 14.78
CA PRO A 239 7.76 -30.57 13.59
C PRO A 239 6.28 -30.26 13.71
N ALA A 240 5.71 -30.28 14.92
CA ALA A 240 4.30 -29.98 15.13
C ALA A 240 4.05 -28.48 14.93
N ARG A 241 4.92 -27.64 15.50
CA ARG A 241 4.88 -26.19 15.30
C ARG A 241 5.15 -25.77 13.86
N ARG A 242 6.13 -26.39 13.20
CA ARG A 242 6.37 -26.21 11.75
C ARG A 242 5.10 -26.46 10.94
N ARG A 243 4.43 -27.60 11.18
CA ARG A 243 3.16 -27.93 10.50
C ARG A 243 2.05 -26.91 10.81
N ALA A 244 1.94 -26.48 12.06
CA ALA A 244 0.96 -25.47 12.45
C ALA A 244 1.17 -24.15 11.69
N TRP A 245 2.39 -23.63 11.64
CA TRP A 245 2.69 -22.38 10.93
C TRP A 245 2.52 -22.50 9.41
N ARG A 246 2.87 -23.65 8.80
CA ARG A 246 2.53 -23.90 7.38
C ARG A 246 1.03 -23.85 7.13
N LYS A 247 0.22 -24.39 8.04
CA LYS A 247 -1.25 -24.32 7.94
C LYS A 247 -1.74 -22.88 7.99
N GLU A 248 -1.24 -22.07 8.93
CA GLU A 248 -1.60 -20.64 9.01
C GLU A 248 -1.18 -19.88 7.73
N ALA A 249 0.00 -20.18 7.19
CA ALA A 249 0.48 -19.57 5.95
C ALA A 249 -0.45 -19.86 4.76
N VAL A 250 -0.83 -21.13 4.58
CA VAL A 250 -1.78 -21.56 3.54
C VAL A 250 -3.14 -20.89 3.72
N GLN A 251 -3.66 -20.83 4.95
CA GLN A 251 -4.95 -20.19 5.22
C GLN A 251 -4.96 -18.70 4.84
N CYS A 252 -3.92 -17.95 5.22
CA CYS A 252 -3.80 -16.54 4.84
C CYS A 252 -3.69 -16.38 3.32
N PHE A 253 -2.90 -17.23 2.65
CA PHE A 253 -2.79 -17.22 1.19
C PHE A 253 -4.12 -17.53 0.49
N THR A 254 -4.87 -18.53 0.96
CA THR A 254 -6.19 -18.85 0.43
C THR A 254 -7.14 -17.67 0.56
N ARG A 255 -7.19 -16.99 1.72
CA ARG A 255 -8.01 -15.77 1.92
C ARG A 255 -7.60 -14.64 0.99
N ALA A 256 -6.30 -14.43 0.77
CA ALA A 256 -5.84 -13.47 -0.23
C ALA A 256 -6.34 -13.81 -1.64
N ARG A 257 -6.36 -15.11 -2.00
CA ARG A 257 -6.86 -15.59 -3.29
C ARG A 257 -8.39 -15.51 -3.45
N GLU A 258 -9.15 -15.55 -2.36
CA GLU A 258 -10.60 -15.28 -2.39
C GLU A 258 -10.90 -13.84 -2.87
N ILE A 259 -9.97 -12.91 -2.68
CA ILE A 259 -10.04 -11.53 -3.20
C ILE A 259 -9.32 -11.39 -4.54
N GLN A 260 -8.16 -12.04 -4.68
CA GLN A 260 -7.27 -11.97 -5.85
C GLN A 260 -7.06 -13.38 -6.44
N PRO A 261 -8.01 -13.92 -7.22
CA PRO A 261 -7.95 -15.31 -7.69
C PRO A 261 -6.69 -15.67 -8.48
N HIS A 262 -6.08 -14.68 -9.13
CA HIS A 262 -4.87 -14.79 -9.94
C HIS A 262 -3.55 -14.62 -9.17
N LEU A 263 -3.60 -14.38 -7.85
CA LEU A 263 -2.40 -14.28 -7.02
C LEU A 263 -1.61 -15.59 -7.06
N ARG A 264 -0.32 -15.51 -7.41
CA ARG A 264 0.56 -16.68 -7.50
C ARG A 264 1.25 -16.94 -6.16
N GLU A 265 1.60 -18.19 -5.92
CA GLU A 265 2.39 -18.58 -4.74
C GLU A 265 3.76 -17.88 -4.74
N ASP A 266 4.42 -17.79 -5.90
CA ASP A 266 5.71 -17.10 -6.05
C ASP A 266 5.65 -15.62 -5.61
N ASP A 267 4.51 -14.95 -5.79
CA ASP A 267 4.34 -13.54 -5.43
C ASP A 267 4.30 -13.33 -3.90
N VAL A 268 4.09 -14.41 -3.14
CA VAL A 268 3.93 -14.39 -1.68
C VAL A 268 5.08 -15.12 -0.97
N PHE A 269 5.45 -16.30 -1.46
CA PHE A 269 6.43 -17.19 -0.84
C PHE A 269 7.80 -17.19 -1.55
N GLY A 270 7.90 -16.57 -2.73
CA GLY A 270 9.15 -16.52 -3.49
C GLY A 270 10.29 -15.83 -2.74
N ALA A 271 11.53 -16.16 -3.13
CA ALA A 271 12.72 -15.48 -2.64
C ALA A 271 12.61 -13.97 -2.93
N ALA A 272 12.96 -13.15 -1.94
CA ALA A 272 12.87 -11.69 -2.00
C ALA A 272 13.74 -11.03 -3.10
N ASP A 273 14.54 -11.82 -3.82
CA ASP A 273 15.43 -11.37 -4.91
C ASP A 273 14.73 -11.02 -6.22
N ARG A 274 13.44 -11.35 -6.39
CA ARG A 274 12.63 -10.70 -7.41
C ARG A 274 12.01 -9.47 -6.81
N GLY A 275 12.82 -8.42 -6.70
CA GLY A 275 12.45 -7.04 -6.37
C GLY A 275 10.98 -6.88 -5.99
N MET A 276 10.61 -7.39 -4.80
CA MET A 276 9.53 -6.75 -4.08
C MET A 276 10.20 -5.43 -3.77
N GLU A 277 9.91 -4.44 -4.62
CA GLU A 277 10.48 -3.11 -4.52
C GLU A 277 10.60 -2.84 -3.02
N ALA A 278 11.82 -2.55 -2.57
CA ALA A 278 11.95 -1.78 -1.36
C ALA A 278 10.89 -0.66 -1.44
N PRO A 279 10.39 -0.08 -0.35
CA PRO A 279 9.55 1.12 -0.46
C PRO A 279 10.32 2.33 -1.06
N GLY A 280 11.24 2.13 -2.01
CA GLY A 280 11.42 3.00 -3.15
C GLY A 280 10.10 3.09 -3.91
N GLN A 281 9.33 4.10 -3.52
CA GLN A 281 8.70 5.03 -4.45
C GLN A 281 8.31 4.37 -5.78
N ALA A 282 7.04 3.97 -5.90
CA ALA A 282 6.40 4.06 -7.20
C ALA A 282 6.82 5.43 -7.78
N PRO A 283 7.45 5.53 -8.96
CA PRO A 283 8.26 6.70 -9.33
C PRO A 283 7.48 8.02 -9.47
N TYR A 284 6.17 8.04 -9.21
CA TYR A 284 5.26 9.14 -9.54
C TYR A 284 4.09 9.39 -8.58
N SER A 285 4.17 9.02 -7.29
CA SER A 285 3.10 9.44 -6.35
C SER A 285 3.65 10.17 -5.14
N SER A 286 3.61 11.50 -5.22
CA SER A 286 3.89 12.36 -4.09
C SER A 286 2.89 12.11 -2.95
N PRO A 287 3.21 12.46 -1.68
CA PRO A 287 2.25 12.39 -0.59
C PRO A 287 0.93 13.14 -0.89
N GLU A 288 1.01 14.22 -1.66
CA GLU A 288 -0.13 15.02 -2.12
C GLU A 288 -1.04 14.20 -3.05
N LEU A 289 -0.47 13.48 -4.02
CA LEU A 289 -1.26 12.61 -4.91
C LEU A 289 -2.00 11.52 -4.12
N HIS A 290 -1.31 10.86 -3.17
CA HIS A 290 -1.97 9.87 -2.32
C HIS A 290 -3.10 10.47 -1.49
N ALA A 291 -2.91 11.69 -0.96
CA ALA A 291 -3.96 12.37 -0.22
C ALA A 291 -5.20 12.64 -1.10
N ILE A 292 -4.99 13.03 -2.37
CA ILE A 292 -6.09 13.22 -3.34
C ILE A 292 -6.80 11.89 -3.62
N LEU A 293 -6.05 10.82 -3.93
CA LEU A 293 -6.63 9.48 -4.19
C LEU A 293 -7.39 8.94 -2.98
N ASN A 294 -6.83 9.07 -1.77
CA ASN A 294 -7.47 8.64 -0.52
C ASN A 294 -8.73 9.46 -0.21
N ALA A 295 -8.69 10.77 -0.47
CA ALA A 295 -9.87 11.63 -0.33
C ALA A 295 -10.98 11.23 -1.32
N GLY A 296 -10.64 10.93 -2.58
CA GLY A 296 -11.57 10.40 -3.57
C GLY A 296 -12.18 9.06 -3.12
N ARG A 297 -11.36 8.12 -2.64
CA ARG A 297 -11.81 6.81 -2.15
C ARG A 297 -12.81 6.92 -0.99
N LEU A 298 -12.56 7.82 -0.04
CA LEU A 298 -13.48 8.03 1.08
C LEU A 298 -14.78 8.74 0.66
N ARG A 299 -14.79 9.44 -0.47
CA ARG A 299 -15.98 10.04 -1.08
C ARG A 299 -16.62 9.16 -2.16
N LEU A 300 -16.06 7.99 -2.44
CA LEU A 300 -16.58 7.06 -3.44
C LEU A 300 -18.06 6.78 -3.20
N LYS A 301 -18.88 7.07 -4.21
CA LYS A 301 -20.29 6.74 -4.21
C LYS A 301 -20.46 5.22 -4.28
N ARG A 302 -21.00 4.65 -3.20
CA ARG A 302 -21.40 3.24 -3.12
C ARG A 302 -22.90 3.18 -2.94
N LEU A 303 -23.59 2.49 -3.84
CA LEU A 303 -25.03 2.29 -3.74
C LEU A 303 -25.34 1.02 -2.93
N SER A 304 -26.46 1.02 -2.20
CA SER A 304 -26.95 -0.21 -1.59
C SER A 304 -27.46 -1.17 -2.67
N VAL A 305 -27.54 -2.45 -2.33
CA VAL A 305 -28.12 -3.49 -3.20
C VAL A 305 -29.55 -3.12 -3.65
N ASP A 306 -30.31 -2.42 -2.80
CA ASP A 306 -31.70 -2.03 -3.09
C ASP A 306 -31.84 -0.99 -4.20
N ALA A 307 -30.75 -0.33 -4.60
CA ALA A 307 -30.74 0.58 -5.74
C ALA A 307 -30.82 -0.14 -7.11
N PHE A 308 -30.78 -1.48 -7.11
CA PHE A 308 -30.78 -2.34 -8.31
C PHE A 308 -31.97 -3.31 -8.25
N PRO A 309 -33.20 -2.83 -8.52
CA PRO A 309 -34.43 -3.65 -8.43
C PRO A 309 -34.48 -4.81 -9.42
N GLU A 310 -33.65 -4.79 -10.46
CA GLU A 310 -33.50 -5.85 -11.44
C GLU A 310 -32.79 -7.11 -10.88
N LEU A 311 -32.08 -6.99 -9.74
CA LEU A 311 -31.39 -8.12 -9.15
C LEU A 311 -32.39 -9.20 -8.66
N PRO A 312 -32.17 -10.48 -9.00
CA PRO A 312 -32.93 -11.58 -8.45
C PRO A 312 -32.92 -11.60 -6.91
N PRO A 313 -34.04 -11.96 -6.24
CA PRO A 313 -34.11 -11.92 -4.77
C PRO A 313 -33.03 -12.72 -4.05
N ALA A 314 -32.65 -13.89 -4.58
CA ALA A 314 -31.60 -14.74 -3.99
C ALA A 314 -30.23 -14.04 -4.05
N ILE A 315 -29.86 -13.51 -5.22
CA ILE A 315 -28.62 -12.74 -5.42
C ILE A 315 -28.59 -11.51 -4.50
N ALA A 316 -29.68 -10.75 -4.46
CA ALA A 316 -29.78 -9.57 -3.61
C ALA A 316 -29.64 -9.93 -2.12
N ALA A 317 -30.25 -11.03 -1.66
CA ALA A 317 -30.10 -11.53 -0.30
C ALA A 317 -28.65 -11.93 0.02
N THR A 318 -27.98 -12.65 -0.88
CA THR A 318 -26.56 -13.01 -0.75
C THR A 318 -25.68 -11.77 -0.64
N LEU A 319 -25.85 -10.79 -1.53
CA LEU A 319 -25.08 -9.54 -1.49
C LEU A 319 -25.31 -8.77 -0.18
N ARG A 320 -26.56 -8.69 0.31
CA ARG A 320 -26.86 -8.07 1.62
C ARG A 320 -26.18 -8.81 2.77
N GLN A 321 -26.21 -10.14 2.77
CA GLN A 321 -25.54 -10.96 3.80
C GLN A 321 -24.02 -10.75 3.81
N MET A 322 -23.43 -10.52 2.64
CA MET A 322 -22.01 -10.18 2.50
C MET A 322 -21.66 -8.75 2.96
N GLY A 323 -22.66 -7.91 3.29
CA GLY A 323 -22.46 -6.49 3.60
C GLY A 323 -22.09 -5.67 2.37
N CYS A 324 -22.49 -6.13 1.18
CA CYS A 324 -22.07 -5.56 -0.08
C CYS A 324 -22.66 -4.16 -0.33
N THR A 325 -21.81 -3.26 -0.84
CA THR A 325 -22.24 -2.04 -1.51
C THR A 325 -21.65 -2.00 -2.91
N ILE A 326 -22.34 -1.41 -3.87
CA ILE A 326 -21.95 -1.46 -5.29
C ILE A 326 -21.27 -0.12 -5.63
N PRO A 327 -19.93 -0.09 -5.80
CA PRO A 327 -19.22 1.14 -6.10
C PRO A 327 -19.61 1.63 -7.50
N GLN A 328 -19.76 2.94 -7.64
CA GLN A 328 -20.11 3.56 -8.92
C GLN A 328 -18.85 4.14 -9.56
N ALA A 329 -18.65 3.84 -10.83
CA ALA A 329 -17.56 4.44 -11.59
C ALA A 329 -17.77 5.96 -11.76
N ASP A 330 -16.68 6.72 -11.65
CA ASP A 330 -16.65 8.17 -11.73
C ASP A 330 -16.87 8.67 -13.16
N GLU A 331 -17.36 9.90 -13.25
CA GLU A 331 -18.12 10.42 -14.38
C GLU A 331 -17.38 10.51 -15.70
N LEU A 332 -17.74 9.63 -16.64
CA LEU A 332 -17.82 9.99 -18.04
C LEU A 332 -19.31 10.14 -18.42
N PRO A 333 -19.74 11.26 -19.04
CA PRO A 333 -21.16 11.54 -19.36
C PRO A 333 -21.88 10.44 -20.16
N ALA A 334 -21.13 9.54 -20.79
CA ALA A 334 -21.64 8.47 -21.63
C ALA A 334 -21.97 7.16 -20.89
N TRP A 335 -21.68 7.04 -19.59
CA TRP A 335 -21.89 5.78 -18.87
C TRP A 335 -23.27 5.68 -18.21
N PRO A 336 -24.05 4.61 -18.46
CA PRO A 336 -25.35 4.40 -17.82
C PRO A 336 -25.21 4.37 -16.29
N ARG A 337 -26.20 4.93 -15.59
CA ARG A 337 -26.31 4.88 -14.12
C ARG A 337 -27.67 4.32 -13.70
N PRO A 338 -27.75 3.52 -12.63
CA PRO A 338 -26.62 3.00 -11.86
C PRO A 338 -25.80 1.98 -12.68
N ASN A 339 -24.50 1.86 -12.40
CA ASN A 339 -23.59 0.93 -13.08
C ASN A 339 -23.07 -0.16 -12.12
N ASN A 340 -22.26 -1.07 -12.68
CA ASN A 340 -21.59 -2.16 -11.97
C ASN A 340 -22.49 -3.29 -11.45
N VAL A 341 -23.68 -3.40 -12.04
CA VAL A 341 -24.51 -4.60 -12.07
C VAL A 341 -24.86 -4.87 -13.53
N ILE A 342 -24.51 -6.05 -14.03
CA ILE A 342 -24.82 -6.44 -15.41
C ILE A 342 -25.44 -7.83 -15.44
N ARG A 343 -26.31 -8.03 -16.42
CA ARG A 343 -26.89 -9.34 -16.78
C ARG A 343 -26.41 -9.73 -18.17
N GLY A 344 -26.20 -11.02 -18.37
CA GLY A 344 -25.75 -11.56 -19.65
C GLY A 344 -25.61 -13.07 -19.55
N ARG A 345 -25.21 -13.71 -20.65
CA ARG A 345 -24.99 -15.15 -20.69
C ARG A 345 -23.51 -15.42 -20.46
N PHE A 346 -23.06 -15.44 -19.20
CA PHE A 346 -21.62 -15.42 -18.89
C PHE A 346 -20.97 -16.81 -18.72
N TYR A 347 -21.77 -17.86 -18.53
CA TYR A 347 -21.26 -19.23 -18.36
C TYR A 347 -21.48 -20.12 -19.60
N ASP A 348 -22.62 -19.94 -20.26
CA ASP A 348 -23.07 -20.69 -21.44
C ASP A 348 -24.14 -19.90 -22.20
N ALA A 349 -24.49 -20.37 -23.40
CA ALA A 349 -25.42 -19.69 -24.31
C ALA A 349 -26.89 -19.72 -23.88
N GLU A 350 -27.23 -20.52 -22.86
CA GLU A 350 -28.62 -20.87 -22.53
C GLU A 350 -29.13 -20.11 -21.30
N ARG A 351 -28.27 -19.88 -20.30
CA ARG A 351 -28.68 -19.35 -19.00
C ARG A 351 -28.25 -17.89 -18.82
N GLU A 352 -29.19 -17.08 -18.36
CA GLU A 352 -28.88 -15.72 -17.88
C GLU A 352 -28.14 -15.80 -16.55
N SER A 353 -27.08 -15.01 -16.45
CA SER A 353 -26.15 -14.89 -15.34
C SER A 353 -26.02 -13.41 -14.95
N TRP A 354 -25.46 -13.16 -13.77
CA TRP A 354 -25.30 -11.81 -13.23
C TRP A 354 -23.86 -11.57 -12.81
N ALA A 355 -23.35 -10.37 -13.06
CA ALA A 355 -22.05 -9.94 -12.57
C ALA A 355 -22.17 -8.60 -11.85
N VAL A 356 -21.49 -8.49 -10.71
CA VAL A 356 -21.63 -7.36 -9.78
C VAL A 356 -20.27 -6.96 -9.24
N LEU A 357 -19.93 -5.67 -9.26
CA LEU A 357 -18.85 -5.18 -8.40
C LEU A 357 -19.38 -5.01 -6.98
N CYS A 358 -18.72 -5.67 -6.05
CA CYS A 358 -19.09 -5.69 -4.65
C CYS A 358 -17.96 -5.14 -3.80
N SER A 359 -18.21 -4.02 -3.12
CA SER A 359 -17.30 -3.40 -2.16
C SER A 359 -17.72 -3.70 -0.71
N VAL A 360 -16.76 -4.19 0.06
CA VAL A 360 -16.86 -4.45 1.50
C VAL A 360 -15.50 -4.11 2.13
N GLN A 361 -15.48 -3.30 3.20
CA GLN A 361 -14.26 -2.91 3.91
C GLN A 361 -13.13 -2.41 2.98
N ASP A 362 -13.41 -1.42 2.13
CA ASP A 362 -12.47 -0.84 1.15
C ASP A 362 -11.86 -1.85 0.16
N THR A 363 -12.46 -3.04 0.05
CA THR A 363 -12.05 -4.11 -0.87
C THR A 363 -13.18 -4.37 -1.84
N VAL A 364 -12.88 -4.27 -3.14
CA VAL A 364 -13.84 -4.49 -4.22
C VAL A 364 -13.55 -5.79 -4.95
N ARG A 365 -14.61 -6.53 -5.28
CA ARG A 365 -14.56 -7.80 -6.02
C ARG A 365 -15.56 -7.79 -7.16
N LEU A 366 -15.18 -8.36 -8.29
CA LEU A 366 -16.10 -8.77 -9.35
C LEU A 366 -16.64 -10.17 -9.02
N LEU A 367 -17.90 -10.20 -8.60
CA LEU A 367 -18.66 -11.41 -8.29
C LEU A 367 -19.50 -11.80 -9.50
N VAL A 368 -19.53 -13.09 -9.83
CA VAL A 368 -20.37 -13.63 -10.91
C VAL A 368 -21.24 -14.76 -10.36
N PHE A 369 -22.54 -14.65 -10.65
CA PHE A 369 -23.59 -15.58 -10.27
C PHE A 369 -24.03 -16.34 -11.52
N ARG A 370 -24.09 -17.66 -11.42
CA ARG A 370 -24.42 -18.53 -12.54
C ARG A 370 -25.82 -18.32 -13.08
N ASP A 371 -26.77 -18.09 -12.19
CA ASP A 371 -28.18 -17.85 -12.51
C ASP A 371 -28.89 -17.09 -11.38
N ALA A 372 -30.18 -16.80 -11.58
CA ALA A 372 -31.01 -16.03 -10.66
C ALA A 372 -31.20 -16.65 -9.26
N SER A 373 -30.88 -17.94 -9.08
CA SER A 373 -30.99 -18.67 -7.82
C SER A 373 -29.63 -18.93 -7.15
N ASP A 374 -28.53 -18.54 -7.79
CA ASP A 374 -27.19 -18.77 -7.27
C ASP A 374 -26.94 -17.92 -6.01
N THR A 375 -26.42 -18.57 -4.97
CA THR A 375 -26.10 -17.97 -3.66
C THR A 375 -24.61 -18.04 -3.33
N LYS A 376 -23.79 -18.59 -4.24
CA LYS A 376 -22.35 -18.81 -4.04
C LYS A 376 -21.57 -18.26 -5.24
N PRO A 377 -21.49 -16.93 -5.38
CA PRO A 377 -20.84 -16.32 -6.53
C PRO A 377 -19.35 -16.67 -6.59
N GLU A 378 -18.82 -16.78 -7.81
CA GLU A 378 -17.39 -16.86 -8.07
C GLU A 378 -16.78 -15.46 -8.07
N THR A 379 -15.65 -15.27 -7.41
CA THR A 379 -14.86 -14.03 -7.55
C THR A 379 -13.92 -14.19 -8.73
N LEU A 380 -13.99 -13.29 -9.71
CA LEU A 380 -13.12 -13.34 -10.90
C LEU A 380 -11.92 -12.40 -10.79
N GLN A 381 -12.15 -11.23 -10.20
CA GLN A 381 -11.13 -10.19 -10.00
C GLN A 381 -11.44 -9.44 -8.71
N GLY A 382 -10.43 -8.81 -8.12
CA GLY A 382 -10.64 -7.98 -6.94
C GLY A 382 -9.35 -7.39 -6.39
N GLY A 383 -9.50 -6.60 -5.33
CA GLY A 383 -8.40 -5.94 -4.65
C GLY A 383 -8.89 -4.77 -3.81
N LEU A 384 -7.96 -3.95 -3.34
CA LEU A 384 -8.29 -2.72 -2.64
C LEU A 384 -8.92 -1.72 -3.60
N GLU A 385 -9.91 -0.96 -3.14
CA GLU A 385 -10.50 0.13 -3.93
C GLU A 385 -9.46 1.17 -4.36
N SER A 386 -8.42 1.39 -3.56
CA SER A 386 -7.32 2.32 -3.90
C SER A 386 -6.62 1.95 -5.21
N ASN A 387 -6.57 0.67 -5.57
CA ASN A 387 -5.99 0.20 -6.84
C ASN A 387 -6.80 0.63 -8.07
N TRP A 388 -8.04 1.08 -7.86
CA TRP A 388 -8.97 1.47 -8.91
C TRP A 388 -9.30 2.97 -8.86
N MET A 389 -8.59 3.74 -8.03
CA MET A 389 -8.71 5.19 -7.97
C MET A 389 -7.80 5.84 -9.02
N GLN A 390 -8.27 6.91 -9.64
CA GLN A 390 -7.44 7.76 -10.48
C GLN A 390 -7.81 9.23 -10.30
N THR A 391 -6.88 10.13 -10.63
CA THR A 391 -7.16 11.56 -10.65
C THR A 391 -8.14 11.88 -11.78
N THR A 392 -9.20 12.62 -11.45
CA THR A 392 -10.19 13.13 -12.41
C THR A 392 -10.08 14.64 -12.63
N GLY A 393 -9.14 15.28 -11.92
CA GLY A 393 -8.79 16.68 -12.02
C GLY A 393 -7.57 16.98 -11.14
N PRO A 394 -7.15 18.26 -11.03
CA PRO A 394 -5.98 18.64 -10.22
C PRO A 394 -6.08 18.23 -8.75
N ASP A 395 -7.28 18.31 -8.17
CA ASP A 395 -7.53 18.07 -6.74
C ASP A 395 -8.64 17.03 -6.49
N SER A 396 -9.00 16.23 -7.51
CA SER A 396 -10.07 15.23 -7.40
C SER A 396 -9.62 13.86 -7.90
N ALA A 397 -10.21 12.83 -7.31
CA ALA A 397 -10.01 11.45 -7.72
C ALA A 397 -11.33 10.68 -7.72
N GLY A 398 -11.43 9.76 -8.67
CA GLY A 398 -12.61 8.97 -8.97
C GLY A 398 -12.32 7.48 -9.05
N PHE A 399 -13.30 6.68 -8.67
CA PHE A 399 -13.25 5.23 -8.84
C PHE A 399 -13.47 4.87 -10.30
N SER A 400 -12.61 4.03 -10.86
CA SER A 400 -12.50 3.90 -12.30
C SER A 400 -12.60 2.46 -12.77
N TRP A 401 -13.11 1.58 -11.90
CA TRP A 401 -13.48 0.24 -12.31
C TRP A 401 -14.94 0.21 -12.74
N ALA A 402 -15.17 -0.20 -13.99
CA ALA A 402 -16.51 -0.44 -14.52
C ALA A 402 -16.61 -1.82 -15.17
N ILE A 403 -17.80 -2.40 -15.20
CA ILE A 403 -18.09 -3.65 -15.92
C ILE A 403 -19.21 -3.47 -16.96
N THR A 404 -19.06 -4.11 -18.11
CA THR A 404 -20.08 -4.17 -19.17
C THR A 404 -20.13 -5.57 -19.78
N VAL A 405 -21.20 -5.84 -20.53
CA VAL A 405 -21.30 -7.06 -21.33
C VAL A 405 -20.41 -6.93 -22.57
N ALA A 406 -19.65 -7.97 -22.89
CA ALA A 406 -18.95 -8.12 -24.16
C ALA A 406 -19.60 -9.24 -24.97
N ASP A 407 -20.41 -8.88 -25.96
CA ASP A 407 -20.92 -9.84 -26.93
C ASP A 407 -19.81 -10.33 -27.88
N GLU A 408 -20.13 -11.34 -28.69
CA GLU A 408 -19.21 -11.90 -29.67
C GLU A 408 -18.56 -10.83 -30.57
N ALA A 409 -19.35 -9.86 -31.04
CA ALA A 409 -18.87 -8.82 -31.94
C ALA A 409 -17.81 -7.95 -31.25
N LYS A 410 -18.04 -7.56 -29.99
CA LYS A 410 -17.09 -6.79 -29.19
C LYS A 410 -15.81 -7.55 -28.92
N ILE A 411 -15.91 -8.84 -28.56
CA ILE A 411 -14.73 -9.69 -28.31
C ILE A 411 -13.87 -9.81 -29.57
N ARG A 412 -14.50 -10.08 -30.72
CA ARG A 412 -13.79 -10.16 -32.01
C ARG A 412 -13.18 -8.82 -32.43
N LEU A 413 -13.87 -7.72 -32.16
CA LEU A 413 -13.37 -6.37 -32.44
C LEU A 413 -12.07 -6.11 -31.67
N TYR A 414 -12.08 -6.34 -30.35
CA TYR A 414 -10.89 -6.15 -29.51
C TYR A 414 -9.73 -7.06 -29.93
N HIS A 415 -10.01 -8.33 -30.21
CA HIS A 415 -8.99 -9.25 -30.71
C HIS A 415 -8.39 -8.81 -32.04
N THR A 416 -9.21 -8.27 -32.95
CA THR A 416 -8.74 -7.79 -34.26
C THR A 416 -7.91 -6.51 -34.13
N GLN A 417 -8.30 -5.59 -33.25
CA GLN A 417 -7.64 -4.29 -33.07
C GLN A 417 -6.34 -4.38 -32.26
N TYR A 418 -6.36 -5.16 -31.18
CA TYR A 418 -5.28 -5.20 -30.17
C TYR A 418 -4.53 -6.53 -30.15
N GLY A 419 -4.99 -7.53 -30.90
CA GLY A 419 -4.36 -8.84 -30.99
C GLY A 419 -4.70 -9.76 -29.83
N GLY A 420 -3.72 -10.59 -29.43
CA GLY A 420 -3.84 -11.57 -28.35
C GLY A 420 -3.89 -13.03 -28.83
N PRO A 421 -3.91 -13.99 -27.88
CA PRO A 421 -3.98 -15.42 -28.21
C PRO A 421 -5.20 -15.77 -29.07
N PRO A 422 -5.18 -16.88 -29.82
CA PRO A 422 -6.35 -17.32 -30.58
C PRO A 422 -7.62 -17.41 -29.71
N LEU A 423 -8.71 -16.85 -30.21
CA LEU A 423 -10.00 -16.86 -29.50
C LEU A 423 -10.57 -18.29 -29.38
N PRO A 424 -11.20 -18.64 -28.24
CA PRO A 424 -12.04 -19.82 -28.17
C PRO A 424 -13.29 -19.63 -29.05
N PRO A 425 -14.07 -20.71 -29.31
CA PRO A 425 -15.42 -20.56 -29.82
C PRO A 425 -16.23 -19.59 -28.93
N LEU A 426 -16.79 -18.57 -29.57
CA LEU A 426 -17.63 -17.56 -28.92
C LEU A 426 -19.09 -17.94 -29.15
N ASP A 427 -19.75 -18.41 -28.10
CA ASP A 427 -21.15 -18.89 -28.13
C ASP A 427 -22.03 -18.21 -27.07
N HIS A 428 -21.43 -17.36 -26.23
CA HIS A 428 -22.12 -16.59 -25.19
C HIS A 428 -21.38 -15.28 -24.90
N ASP A 429 -21.84 -14.53 -23.91
CA ASP A 429 -21.30 -13.21 -23.58
C ASP A 429 -20.08 -13.30 -22.66
N GLY A 430 -19.11 -12.43 -22.84
CA GLY A 430 -18.05 -12.16 -21.86
C GLY A 430 -18.40 -11.01 -20.91
N ILE A 431 -17.59 -10.86 -19.86
CA ILE A 431 -17.62 -9.70 -18.97
C ILE A 431 -16.41 -8.82 -19.30
N ASP A 432 -16.67 -7.62 -19.78
CA ASP A 432 -15.64 -6.63 -20.05
C ASP A 432 -15.38 -5.79 -18.79
N SER A 433 -14.20 -5.95 -18.22
CA SER A 433 -13.75 -5.33 -16.97
C SER A 433 -12.81 -4.18 -17.31
N HIS A 434 -13.28 -2.95 -17.07
CA HIS A 434 -12.64 -1.69 -17.49
C HIS A 434 -11.87 -1.05 -16.35
N PHE A 435 -10.63 -0.66 -16.60
CA PHE A 435 -10.05 0.51 -15.94
C PHE A 435 -10.28 1.72 -16.87
N LEU A 436 -11.28 2.54 -16.54
CA LEU A 436 -11.79 3.61 -17.41
C LEU A 436 -10.67 4.47 -17.99
N GLU A 437 -10.75 4.72 -19.30
CA GLU A 437 -9.80 5.52 -20.11
C GLU A 437 -8.38 4.96 -20.21
N LYS A 438 -8.15 3.73 -19.76
CA LYS A 438 -6.84 3.08 -19.80
C LYS A 438 -6.88 1.79 -20.59
N ALA A 439 -7.44 0.75 -19.97
CA ALA A 439 -7.46 -0.58 -20.56
C ALA A 439 -8.64 -1.39 -20.02
N SER A 440 -9.02 -2.43 -20.74
CA SER A 440 -9.98 -3.42 -20.30
C SER A 440 -9.47 -4.84 -20.54
N VAL A 441 -10.08 -5.79 -19.85
CA VAL A 441 -9.89 -7.22 -20.11
C VAL A 441 -11.26 -7.88 -20.22
N VAL A 442 -11.41 -8.79 -21.17
CA VAL A 442 -12.63 -9.60 -21.27
C VAL A 442 -12.42 -10.90 -20.50
N LEU A 443 -13.31 -11.15 -19.54
CA LEU A 443 -13.43 -12.41 -18.82
C LEU A 443 -14.45 -13.29 -19.53
N TYR A 444 -14.01 -14.43 -20.03
CA TYR A 444 -14.85 -15.35 -20.83
C TYR A 444 -14.80 -16.76 -20.27
N HIS A 445 -15.95 -17.38 -20.03
CA HIS A 445 -16.00 -18.74 -19.50
C HIS A 445 -15.89 -19.77 -20.63
N HIS A 446 -14.92 -20.67 -20.58
CA HIS A 446 -14.78 -21.71 -21.58
C HIS A 446 -14.29 -23.02 -20.95
N ARG A 447 -15.01 -24.12 -21.22
CA ARG A 447 -14.68 -25.48 -20.72
C ARG A 447 -14.49 -25.53 -19.19
N GLY A 448 -15.37 -24.87 -18.46
CA GLY A 448 -15.38 -24.85 -16.99
C GLY A 448 -14.30 -23.97 -16.37
N LYS A 449 -13.70 -23.03 -17.14
CA LYS A 449 -12.64 -22.13 -16.68
C LYS A 449 -12.88 -20.72 -17.18
N TRP A 450 -12.56 -19.73 -16.36
CA TRP A 450 -12.51 -18.33 -16.77
C TRP A 450 -11.19 -18.04 -17.48
N LEU A 451 -11.29 -17.55 -18.71
CA LEU A 451 -10.19 -17.07 -19.53
C LEU A 451 -10.13 -15.54 -19.46
N ARG A 452 -8.91 -14.99 -19.53
CA ARG A 452 -8.67 -13.56 -19.75
C ARG A 452 -8.33 -13.37 -21.22
N LEU A 453 -9.25 -12.78 -21.96
CA LEU A 453 -9.08 -12.41 -23.36
C LEU A 453 -8.66 -10.93 -23.46
N GLN A 454 -8.10 -10.56 -24.61
CA GLN A 454 -7.72 -9.19 -24.92
C GLN A 454 -8.96 -8.27 -24.84
N GLY A 455 -8.85 -7.18 -24.08
CA GLY A 455 -9.82 -6.08 -24.08
C GLY A 455 -9.29 -4.88 -24.87
N ALA A 456 -9.83 -3.69 -24.59
CA ALA A 456 -9.29 -2.45 -25.13
C ALA A 456 -7.97 -2.10 -24.44
N ASP A 457 -6.95 -1.66 -25.20
CA ASP A 457 -5.65 -1.19 -24.68
C ASP A 457 -5.21 0.08 -25.43
#